data_AF-A0A956BD06-F1
#
_entry.id   AF-A0A956BD06-F1
#
_cell.length_a   1.000
_cell.length_b   1.000
_cell.length_c   1.000
_cell.angle_alpha   90.00
_cell.angle_beta   90.00
_cell.angle_gamma   90.00
#
_symmetry.space_group_name_H-M   'P 1'
#
loop_
_entity.id
_entity.type
_entity.pdbx_description
1 polymer ?
#
loop_
_entity_poly.entity_id
_entity_poly.type
_entity_poly.pdbx_seq_one_letter_code
_entity_poly.pdbx_strand_id
1 'polypeptide(L)'
;MRQRAGKGRAWVVYLRSVFVLMTLVACGQSSGCSGCEQEGEPFPDKDRVHSAVQVRLTSNGLTFLEENLEPILATVLPEGGLSFCLPGDAGDLVGLVEWSYCQAEMCADGSGGNGCNINIGIGGVDLQAVEPDRLRATVTFEQLSARFDIAADPVVDCRLAIDGPGFPVGIDLLLSTPDPTRDLTFTLADPNYMLSDLNIRLQGNGGGLSFLCDAIDAVINFPFIGDFLLDTIGGFVEGPIVDLVSGFVEDFTCRSCVDDADCPVEGGSRCEGGRCMLEGACIPAPLGIEGQFDLGDLLSGFSPGLEARLRYLATPGSYVEVAGGGLSVGMIAGADSEKNRCVPRRPRPDPQIEPPRLESLRG
;
A
#
# COMPACT_ATOMS: atom_id res chain seq x y z
N MET A 1 40.11 6.76 42.75
CA MET A 1 38.95 5.92 42.40
C MET A 1 38.04 6.71 41.46
N ARG A 2 37.68 6.09 40.34
CA ARG A 2 37.15 6.68 39.10
C ARG A 2 35.62 6.79 39.07
N GLN A 3 35.16 7.88 38.44
CA GLN A 3 34.05 8.02 37.47
C GLN A 3 32.67 7.40 37.76
N ARG A 4 31.66 8.27 37.90
CA ARG A 4 30.31 8.15 37.29
C ARG A 4 29.68 9.54 37.09
N ALA A 5 29.80 10.11 35.89
CA ALA A 5 28.96 11.22 35.44
C ALA A 5 28.99 11.27 33.91
N GLY A 6 27.90 10.86 33.24
CA GLY A 6 27.87 10.88 31.78
C GLY A 6 26.68 10.23 31.07
N LYS A 7 25.63 9.76 31.77
CA LYS A 7 24.47 9.10 31.12
C LYS A 7 23.22 9.97 30.93
N GLY A 8 23.10 11.11 31.62
CA GLY A 8 21.87 11.93 31.55
C GLY A 8 21.74 12.82 30.30
N ARG A 9 22.85 13.24 29.68
CA ARG A 9 22.84 14.22 28.58
C ARG A 9 22.55 13.60 27.21
N ALA A 10 22.96 12.35 26.97
CA ALA A 10 22.75 11.68 25.69
C ALA A 10 21.27 11.30 25.45
N TRP A 11 20.55 10.94 26.52
CA TRP A 11 19.15 10.52 26.42
C TRP A 11 18.21 11.68 26.10
N VAL A 12 18.49 12.88 26.65
CA VAL A 12 17.73 14.10 26.35
C VAL A 12 17.98 14.61 24.92
N VAL A 13 19.18 14.37 24.36
CA VAL A 13 19.47 14.70 22.96
C VAL A 13 18.73 13.74 22.03
N TYR A 14 18.76 12.43 22.30
CA TYR A 14 18.02 11.44 21.52
C TYR A 14 16.50 11.71 21.48
N LEU A 15 15.90 12.01 22.64
CA LEU A 15 14.48 12.35 22.72
C LEU A 15 14.11 13.61 21.94
N ARG A 16 14.98 14.64 21.95
CA ARG A 16 14.75 15.87 21.18
C ARG A 16 14.94 15.66 19.68
N SER A 17 15.89 14.84 19.26
CA SER A 17 16.10 14.50 17.85
C SER A 17 14.93 13.70 17.28
N VAL A 18 14.40 12.73 18.04
CA VAL A 18 13.22 11.96 17.63
C VAL A 18 11.97 12.83 17.58
N PHE A 19 11.80 13.77 18.52
CA PHE A 19 10.65 14.68 18.51
C PHE A 19 10.68 15.66 17.33
N VAL A 20 11.85 16.19 16.96
CA VAL A 20 12.02 17.05 15.78
C VAL A 20 11.78 16.26 14.47
N LEU A 21 12.25 15.01 14.41
CA LEU A 21 12.01 14.14 13.26
C LEU A 21 10.50 13.81 13.12
N MET A 22 9.82 13.52 14.24
CA MET A 22 8.37 13.27 14.28
C MET A 22 7.54 14.48 13.84
N THR A 23 7.94 15.71 14.23
CA THR A 23 7.24 16.93 13.79
C THR A 23 7.45 17.23 12.30
N LEU A 24 8.55 16.79 11.69
CA LEU A 24 8.79 16.97 10.26
C LEU A 24 8.05 15.92 9.41
N VAL A 25 7.89 14.69 9.92
CA VAL A 25 7.12 13.62 9.24
C VAL A 25 5.61 13.90 9.26
N ALA A 26 5.10 14.60 10.28
CA ALA A 26 3.69 15.01 10.34
C ALA A 26 3.31 16.12 9.34
N CYS A 27 4.26 16.65 8.57
CA CYS A 27 4.05 17.71 7.59
C CYS A 27 4.03 17.22 6.13
N GLY A 28 3.81 15.92 5.91
CA GLY A 28 3.61 15.36 4.57
C GLY A 28 2.15 15.50 4.14
N GLN A 29 1.89 16.43 3.21
CA GLN A 29 0.81 16.53 2.20
C GLN A 29 -0.65 16.10 2.53
N SER A 30 -0.99 15.76 3.78
CA SER A 30 -2.37 15.67 4.22
C SER A 30 -2.82 17.08 4.61
N SER A 31 -3.93 17.50 4.04
CA SER A 31 -4.58 18.82 4.05
C SER A 31 -5.03 19.35 5.44
N GLY A 32 -4.26 19.11 6.51
CA GLY A 32 -4.64 19.41 7.89
C GLY A 32 -3.67 20.29 8.70
N CYS A 33 -2.45 20.55 8.23
CA CYS A 33 -1.48 21.39 8.95
C CYS A 33 -1.28 22.74 8.26
N SER A 34 -2.14 23.69 8.60
CA SER A 34 -2.21 25.07 8.10
C SER A 34 -1.00 25.98 8.42
N GLY A 35 0.20 25.42 8.59
CA GLY A 35 1.39 26.14 9.04
C GLY A 35 2.68 25.90 8.26
N CYS A 36 2.70 24.99 7.28
CA CYS A 36 3.93 24.62 6.57
C CYS A 36 3.96 24.98 5.08
N GLU A 37 2.82 25.36 4.49
CA GLU A 37 2.71 25.79 3.09
C GLU A 37 2.46 27.29 3.03
N GLN A 38 3.52 28.07 2.82
CA GLN A 38 3.37 29.18 1.89
C GLN A 38 3.83 28.65 0.54
N GLU A 39 2.94 28.68 -0.45
CA GLU A 39 3.29 28.48 -1.85
C GLU A 39 4.40 29.49 -2.22
N GLY A 40 5.59 28.95 -2.43
CA GLY A 40 6.77 29.69 -2.87
C GLY A 40 7.27 29.14 -4.20
N GLU A 41 8.24 29.83 -4.80
CA GLU A 41 8.96 29.28 -5.95
C GLU A 41 9.59 27.93 -5.60
N PRO A 42 9.57 26.94 -6.52
CA PRO A 42 10.14 25.62 -6.28
C PRO A 42 11.61 25.70 -5.87
N PHE A 43 12.03 24.75 -5.05
CA PHE A 43 13.37 24.68 -4.49
C PHE A 43 14.39 24.53 -5.63
N PRO A 44 15.40 25.43 -5.73
CA PRO A 44 16.30 25.45 -6.89
C PRO A 44 17.11 24.15 -7.02
N ASP A 45 17.11 23.55 -8.22
CA ASP A 45 17.85 22.31 -8.49
C ASP A 45 19.33 22.42 -8.13
N LYS A 46 19.95 23.57 -8.41
CA LYS A 46 21.35 23.84 -8.08
C LYS A 46 21.66 23.70 -6.59
N ASP A 47 20.67 23.84 -5.71
CA ASP A 47 20.81 23.83 -4.26
C ASP A 47 20.42 22.48 -3.63
N ARG A 48 19.95 21.52 -4.45
CA ARG A 48 19.63 20.16 -4.02
C ARG A 48 20.92 19.40 -3.72
N VAL A 49 20.96 18.71 -2.59
CA VAL A 49 22.04 17.80 -2.21
C VAL A 49 21.50 16.39 -2.23
N HIS A 50 21.96 15.59 -3.20
CA HIS A 50 21.61 14.17 -3.30
C HIS A 50 22.32 13.37 -2.21
N SER A 51 21.66 12.34 -1.70
CA SER A 51 22.20 11.48 -0.63
C SER A 51 22.60 12.27 0.63
N ALA A 52 21.91 13.38 0.92
CA ALA A 52 22.17 14.22 2.09
C ALA A 52 21.87 13.50 3.40
N VAL A 53 20.85 12.64 3.38
CA VAL A 53 20.46 11.75 4.48
C VAL A 53 20.26 10.35 3.91
N GLN A 54 20.54 9.32 4.71
CA GLN A 54 20.20 7.94 4.41
C GLN A 54 19.24 7.44 5.47
N VAL A 55 18.14 6.84 5.03
CA VAL A 55 17.19 6.12 5.88
C VAL A 55 17.32 4.64 5.57
N ARG A 56 17.45 3.80 6.61
CA ARG A 56 17.49 2.34 6.46
C ARG A 56 16.41 1.71 7.31
N LEU A 57 15.50 1.01 6.67
CA LEU A 57 14.59 0.06 7.31
C LEU A 57 15.27 -1.30 7.32
N THR A 58 15.55 -1.81 8.51
CA THR A 58 16.06 -3.18 8.69
C THR A 58 14.92 -4.18 8.60
N SER A 59 15.23 -5.48 8.52
CA SER A 59 14.22 -6.55 8.61
C SER A 59 13.29 -6.37 9.82
N ASN A 60 13.84 -6.04 11.00
CA ASN A 60 13.04 -5.76 12.20
C ASN A 60 12.12 -4.55 12.05
N GLY A 61 12.52 -3.56 11.24
CA GLY A 61 11.69 -2.40 10.93
C GLY A 61 10.54 -2.77 9.99
N LEU A 62 10.78 -3.66 9.03
CA LEU A 62 9.72 -4.20 8.16
C LEU A 62 8.74 -5.06 8.96
N THR A 63 9.24 -5.94 9.84
CA THR A 63 8.38 -6.73 10.75
C THR A 63 7.53 -5.84 11.66
N PHE A 64 8.08 -4.73 12.15
CA PHE A 64 7.29 -3.76 12.90
C PHE A 64 6.17 -3.16 12.03
N LEU A 65 6.43 -2.85 10.76
CA LEU A 65 5.38 -2.38 9.86
C LEU A 65 4.32 -3.47 9.64
N GLU A 66 4.71 -4.72 9.43
CA GLU A 66 3.78 -5.87 9.30
C GLU A 66 2.85 -6.00 10.50
N GLU A 67 3.40 -6.01 11.72
CA GLU A 67 2.63 -6.12 12.97
C GLU A 67 1.64 -4.96 13.19
N ASN A 68 1.88 -3.82 12.53
CA ASN A 68 1.04 -2.62 12.64
C ASN A 68 0.27 -2.32 11.34
N LEU A 69 0.37 -3.19 10.34
CA LEU A 69 -0.32 -3.05 9.06
C LEU A 69 -1.74 -3.59 9.12
N GLU A 70 -2.06 -4.52 10.03
CA GLU A 70 -3.42 -5.08 10.17
C GLU A 70 -4.53 -4.01 10.24
N PRO A 71 -4.41 -2.92 11.03
CA PRO A 71 -5.43 -1.86 11.05
C PRO A 71 -5.57 -1.11 9.72
N ILE A 72 -4.46 -0.93 8.98
CA ILE A 72 -4.45 -0.28 7.67
C ILE A 72 -5.07 -1.22 6.64
N LEU A 73 -4.71 -2.50 6.70
CA LEU A 73 -5.29 -3.55 5.87
C LEU A 73 -6.78 -3.74 6.15
N ALA A 74 -7.25 -3.58 7.39
CA ALA A 74 -8.67 -3.69 7.73
C ALA A 74 -9.51 -2.52 7.18
N THR A 75 -8.91 -1.36 6.93
CA THR A 75 -9.59 -0.26 6.21
C THR A 75 -9.64 -0.46 4.70
N VAL A 76 -8.92 -1.46 4.20
CA VAL A 76 -8.49 -1.59 2.80
C VAL A 76 -9.04 -2.90 2.21
N LEU A 77 -9.00 -4.00 2.97
CA LEU A 77 -9.63 -5.28 2.69
C LEU A 77 -11.01 -5.35 3.39
N PRO A 78 -12.03 -5.95 2.75
CA PRO A 78 -13.34 -6.12 3.37
C PRO A 78 -13.22 -6.82 4.73
N GLU A 79 -13.99 -6.39 5.73
CA GLU A 79 -13.96 -6.97 7.06
C GLU A 79 -14.16 -8.49 6.99
N GLY A 80 -13.12 -9.26 7.37
CA GLY A 80 -13.18 -10.72 7.41
C GLY A 80 -12.59 -11.46 6.20
N GLY A 81 -12.03 -10.75 5.20
CA GLY A 81 -11.31 -11.34 4.07
C GLY A 81 -12.05 -11.26 2.74
N LEU A 82 -11.97 -12.31 1.92
CA LEU A 82 -12.68 -12.38 0.63
C LEU A 82 -14.10 -12.86 0.87
N SER A 83 -15.09 -12.07 0.48
CA SER A 83 -16.50 -12.47 0.46
C SER A 83 -17.00 -12.39 -0.97
N PHE A 84 -17.55 -13.48 -1.49
CA PHE A 84 -18.14 -13.51 -2.83
C PHE A 84 -19.39 -14.39 -2.88
N CYS A 85 -20.29 -14.04 -3.79
CA CYS A 85 -21.54 -14.74 -4.00
C CYS A 85 -21.38 -15.92 -4.97
N LEU A 86 -21.61 -17.15 -4.49
CA LEU A 86 -21.81 -18.29 -5.37
C LEU A 86 -23.26 -18.26 -5.91
N PRO A 87 -23.48 -18.05 -7.23
CA PRO A 87 -24.82 -18.03 -7.79
C PRO A 87 -25.51 -19.37 -7.60
N GLY A 88 -26.77 -19.32 -7.19
CA GLY A 88 -27.60 -20.52 -7.07
C GLY A 88 -27.96 -21.12 -8.42
N ASP A 89 -28.08 -22.44 -8.44
CA ASP A 89 -28.53 -23.21 -9.61
C ASP A 89 -29.62 -24.19 -9.20
N ALA A 90 -30.41 -24.62 -10.18
CA ALA A 90 -31.48 -25.58 -9.99
C ALA A 90 -31.68 -26.42 -11.25
N GLY A 91 -32.10 -27.66 -11.08
CA GLY A 91 -32.31 -28.58 -12.17
C GLY A 91 -33.28 -29.70 -11.84
N ASP A 92 -33.54 -30.52 -12.85
CA ASP A 92 -34.39 -31.69 -12.73
C ASP A 92 -33.68 -32.91 -13.33
N LEU A 93 -33.62 -33.98 -12.55
CA LEU A 93 -33.10 -35.27 -12.97
C LEU A 93 -34.22 -36.11 -13.58
N VAL A 94 -34.46 -35.91 -14.88
CA VAL A 94 -35.38 -36.75 -15.70
C VAL A 94 -36.81 -36.84 -15.10
N GLY A 95 -37.31 -35.76 -14.50
CA GLY A 95 -38.64 -35.70 -13.87
C GLY A 95 -38.79 -36.52 -12.59
N LEU A 96 -37.69 -36.98 -12.01
CA LEU A 96 -37.68 -37.84 -10.81
C LEU A 96 -37.17 -37.12 -9.57
N VAL A 97 -36.24 -36.16 -9.73
CA VAL A 97 -35.63 -35.42 -8.63
C VAL A 97 -35.40 -33.98 -9.08
N GLU A 98 -36.20 -33.05 -8.55
CA GLU A 98 -35.90 -31.62 -8.67
C GLU A 98 -34.86 -31.27 -7.60
N TRP A 99 -33.83 -30.51 -7.96
CA TRP A 99 -32.78 -30.10 -7.04
C TRP A 99 -32.48 -28.60 -7.20
N SER A 100 -32.02 -27.99 -6.12
CA SER A 100 -31.57 -26.60 -6.10
C SER A 100 -30.54 -26.38 -5.01
N TYR A 101 -29.59 -25.48 -5.26
CA TYR A 101 -28.66 -25.00 -4.24
C TYR A 101 -28.61 -23.47 -4.28
N CYS A 102 -28.37 -22.84 -3.12
CA CYS A 102 -28.19 -21.39 -3.01
C CYS A 102 -29.33 -20.53 -3.60
N GLN A 103 -30.56 -21.05 -3.64
CA GLN A 103 -31.74 -20.33 -4.15
C GLN A 103 -32.50 -19.55 -3.06
N ALA A 104 -32.33 -19.95 -1.78
CA ALA A 104 -33.08 -19.37 -0.65
C ALA A 104 -32.32 -18.25 0.07
N GLU A 105 -31.04 -18.08 -0.24
CA GLU A 105 -30.16 -17.10 0.37
C GLU A 105 -29.90 -15.94 -0.59
N MET A 106 -29.76 -14.73 -0.05
CA MET A 106 -29.32 -13.56 -0.80
C MET A 106 -27.92 -13.21 -0.35
N CYS A 107 -27.04 -12.97 -1.31
CA CYS A 107 -25.66 -12.63 -1.00
C CYS A 107 -25.54 -11.24 -0.38
N ALA A 108 -24.66 -11.14 0.62
CA ALA A 108 -24.40 -9.89 1.35
C ALA A 108 -23.42 -8.96 0.63
N ASP A 109 -22.85 -9.39 -0.50
CA ASP A 109 -21.86 -8.66 -1.30
C ASP A 109 -22.44 -7.52 -2.16
N GLY A 110 -23.74 -7.24 -2.01
CA GLY A 110 -24.42 -6.16 -2.75
C GLY A 110 -24.78 -6.52 -4.20
N SER A 111 -24.46 -7.73 -4.67
CA SER A 111 -24.87 -8.23 -5.99
C SER A 111 -26.39 -8.37 -6.14
N GLY A 112 -27.12 -8.46 -5.02
CA GLY A 112 -28.58 -8.56 -4.98
C GLY A 112 -29.14 -9.86 -5.57
N GLY A 113 -28.28 -10.80 -5.94
CA GLY A 113 -28.64 -12.10 -6.49
C GLY A 113 -28.96 -13.14 -5.41
N ASN A 114 -29.76 -14.14 -5.79
CA ASN A 114 -29.88 -15.38 -5.02
C ASN A 114 -28.55 -16.14 -5.13
N GLY A 115 -27.97 -16.46 -3.98
CA GLY A 115 -26.70 -17.17 -3.92
C GLY A 115 -26.27 -17.43 -2.48
N CYS A 116 -25.20 -18.23 -2.33
CA CYS A 116 -24.59 -18.47 -1.03
C CYS A 116 -23.32 -17.66 -0.88
N ASN A 117 -23.11 -17.12 0.33
CA ASN A 117 -21.90 -16.37 0.61
C ASN A 117 -20.74 -17.32 0.92
N ILE A 118 -19.63 -17.17 0.21
CA ILE A 118 -18.36 -17.83 0.50
C ILE A 118 -17.42 -16.79 1.09
N ASN A 119 -16.91 -17.08 2.29
CA ASN A 119 -15.94 -16.24 2.99
C ASN A 119 -14.60 -16.96 3.12
N ILE A 120 -13.52 -16.29 2.74
CA ILE A 120 -12.14 -16.75 2.92
C ILE A 120 -11.41 -15.74 3.79
N GLY A 121 -11.02 -16.18 4.99
CA GLY A 121 -10.28 -15.36 5.94
C GLY A 121 -8.87 -15.01 5.44
N ILE A 122 -8.29 -13.95 6.01
CA ILE A 122 -6.87 -13.63 5.82
C ILE A 122 -6.10 -14.30 6.96
N GLY A 123 -5.18 -15.20 6.61
CA GLY A 123 -4.32 -15.90 7.56
C GLY A 123 -3.10 -15.09 7.99
N GLY A 124 -2.69 -14.08 7.20
CA GLY A 124 -1.63 -13.15 7.57
C GLY A 124 -1.09 -12.34 6.39
N VAL A 125 -0.26 -11.33 6.70
CA VAL A 125 0.47 -10.53 5.71
C VAL A 125 1.95 -10.48 6.08
N ASP A 126 2.79 -10.64 5.07
CA ASP A 126 4.25 -10.69 5.19
C ASP A 126 4.89 -9.72 4.18
N LEU A 127 5.87 -8.93 4.61
CA LEU A 127 6.58 -7.94 3.81
C LEU A 127 8.06 -8.30 3.67
N GLN A 128 8.45 -8.72 2.48
CA GLN A 128 9.83 -9.10 2.20
C GLN A 128 10.55 -8.06 1.37
N ALA A 129 11.74 -7.68 1.80
CA ALA A 129 12.67 -6.94 0.96
C ALA A 129 13.35 -7.93 -0.01
N VAL A 130 13.04 -7.82 -1.29
CA VAL A 130 13.57 -8.67 -2.37
C VAL A 130 14.59 -7.86 -3.17
N GLU A 131 15.85 -8.33 -3.16
CA GLU A 131 16.92 -7.66 -3.89
C GLU A 131 16.67 -7.65 -5.41
N PRO A 132 17.11 -6.61 -6.14
CA PRO A 132 17.84 -5.43 -5.63
C PRO A 132 16.95 -4.24 -5.23
N ASP A 133 15.67 -4.26 -5.57
CA ASP A 133 14.84 -3.06 -5.67
C ASP A 133 13.35 -3.31 -5.45
N ARG A 134 12.99 -4.41 -4.78
CA ARG A 134 11.58 -4.81 -4.61
C ARG A 134 11.17 -4.96 -3.15
N LEU A 135 9.95 -4.54 -2.85
CA LEU A 135 9.24 -4.94 -1.64
C LEU A 135 8.09 -5.85 -2.07
N ARG A 136 8.08 -7.08 -1.57
CA ARG A 136 7.02 -8.04 -1.82
C ARG A 136 6.08 -8.06 -0.63
N ALA A 137 4.82 -7.71 -0.85
CA ALA A 137 3.74 -7.98 0.09
C ALA A 137 3.10 -9.33 -0.26
N THR A 138 3.08 -10.26 0.68
CA THR A 138 2.43 -11.56 0.54
C THR A 138 1.25 -11.63 1.49
N VAL A 139 0.04 -11.64 0.95
CA VAL A 139 -1.19 -11.88 1.71
C VAL A 139 -1.50 -13.36 1.64
N THR A 140 -1.54 -14.04 2.77
CA THR A 140 -1.92 -15.46 2.84
C THR A 140 -3.38 -15.57 3.22
N PHE A 141 -4.18 -16.21 2.37
CA PHE A 141 -5.57 -16.52 2.65
C PHE A 141 -5.69 -17.88 3.37
N GLU A 142 -6.66 -17.99 4.27
CA GLU A 142 -6.95 -19.23 4.98
C GLU A 142 -7.52 -20.32 4.05
N GLN A 143 -7.57 -21.56 4.56
CA GLN A 143 -8.22 -22.64 3.83
C GLN A 143 -9.71 -22.34 3.59
N LEU A 144 -10.17 -22.58 2.36
CA LEU A 144 -11.57 -22.49 2.00
C LEU A 144 -12.28 -23.76 2.48
N SER A 145 -13.35 -23.61 3.27
CA SER A 145 -14.23 -24.71 3.67
C SER A 145 -15.67 -24.22 3.70
N ALA A 146 -16.35 -24.27 2.56
CA ALA A 146 -17.75 -23.91 2.44
C ALA A 146 -18.64 -25.16 2.32
N ARG A 147 -19.82 -25.11 2.96
CA ARG A 147 -20.81 -26.19 2.97
C ARG A 147 -22.20 -25.61 2.75
N PHE A 148 -22.91 -26.11 1.75
CA PHE A 148 -24.25 -25.64 1.40
C PHE A 148 -25.21 -26.82 1.30
N ASP A 149 -26.38 -26.70 1.90
CA ASP A 149 -27.42 -27.72 1.79
C ASP A 149 -28.06 -27.67 0.40
N ILE A 150 -28.29 -28.85 -0.20
CA ILE A 150 -29.00 -28.98 -1.47
C ILE A 150 -30.45 -29.34 -1.14
N ALA A 151 -31.37 -28.48 -1.58
CA ALA A 151 -32.79 -28.77 -1.48
C ALA A 151 -33.20 -29.60 -2.69
N ALA A 152 -33.86 -30.73 -2.45
CA ALA A 152 -34.35 -31.58 -3.52
C ALA A 152 -35.68 -32.27 -3.17
N ASP A 153 -36.47 -32.60 -4.18
CA ASP A 153 -37.76 -33.29 -4.08
C ASP A 153 -37.76 -34.53 -4.98
N PRO A 154 -37.84 -35.77 -4.42
CA PRO A 154 -38.01 -36.12 -3.00
C PRO A 154 -36.81 -35.74 -2.14
N VAL A 155 -37.07 -35.44 -0.85
CA VAL A 155 -36.06 -34.97 0.12
C VAL A 155 -34.85 -35.90 0.17
N VAL A 156 -33.70 -35.38 -0.27
CA VAL A 156 -32.39 -35.99 -0.13
C VAL A 156 -31.48 -35.08 0.68
N ASP A 157 -30.71 -35.69 1.58
CA ASP A 157 -29.80 -34.98 2.48
C ASP A 157 -28.39 -34.98 1.87
N CYS A 158 -28.16 -34.03 0.96
CA CYS A 158 -26.90 -33.82 0.26
C CYS A 158 -26.36 -32.41 0.55
N ARG A 159 -25.04 -32.30 0.74
CA ARG A 159 -24.36 -31.00 0.87
C ARG A 159 -23.32 -30.80 -0.21
N LEU A 160 -23.32 -29.63 -0.84
CA LEU A 160 -22.21 -29.15 -1.64
C LEU A 160 -21.07 -28.77 -0.69
N ALA A 161 -19.92 -29.42 -0.84
CA ALA A 161 -18.71 -29.15 -0.09
C ALA A 161 -17.64 -28.61 -1.03
N ILE A 162 -17.16 -27.40 -0.73
CA ILE A 162 -16.07 -26.74 -1.44
C ILE A 162 -14.92 -26.64 -0.44
N ASP A 163 -13.85 -27.38 -0.71
CA ASP A 163 -12.64 -27.42 0.09
C ASP A 163 -11.47 -26.89 -0.77
N GLY A 164 -10.65 -26.01 -0.21
CA GLY A 164 -9.45 -25.51 -0.89
C GLY A 164 -8.34 -25.23 0.12
N PRO A 165 -7.07 -25.48 -0.22
CA PRO A 165 -5.98 -25.04 0.64
C PRO A 165 -5.95 -23.51 0.70
N GLY A 166 -5.36 -22.98 1.77
CA GLY A 166 -5.01 -21.56 1.82
C GLY A 166 -4.01 -21.24 0.72
N PHE A 167 -4.13 -20.06 0.11
CA PHE A 167 -3.29 -19.64 -1.00
C PHE A 167 -2.64 -18.28 -0.71
N PRO A 168 -1.35 -18.10 -1.02
CA PRO A 168 -0.71 -16.80 -0.94
C PRO A 168 -0.93 -15.99 -2.23
N VAL A 169 -1.11 -14.68 -2.07
CA VAL A 169 -1.10 -13.67 -3.14
C VAL A 169 0.07 -12.74 -2.90
N GLY A 170 1.03 -12.74 -3.82
CA GLY A 170 2.21 -11.89 -3.77
C GLY A 170 2.08 -10.69 -4.69
N ILE A 171 2.37 -9.48 -4.18
CA ILE A 171 2.38 -8.23 -4.93
C ILE A 171 3.76 -7.62 -4.77
N ASP A 172 4.43 -7.32 -5.88
CA ASP A 172 5.74 -6.67 -5.86
C ASP A 172 5.59 -5.17 -6.09
N LEU A 173 6.11 -4.37 -5.16
CA LEU A 173 6.35 -2.95 -5.34
C LEU A 173 7.80 -2.78 -5.80
N LEU A 174 7.97 -2.36 -7.05
CA LEU A 174 9.25 -1.99 -7.65
C LEU A 174 9.61 -0.57 -7.22
N LEU A 175 10.81 -0.42 -6.69
CA LEU A 175 11.33 0.85 -6.19
C LEU A 175 12.35 1.40 -7.20
N SER A 176 12.22 2.66 -7.58
CA SER A 176 13.19 3.29 -8.49
C SER A 176 13.42 4.77 -8.15
N THR A 177 14.53 5.30 -8.66
CA THR A 177 14.85 6.73 -8.58
C THR A 177 15.25 7.23 -9.98
N PRO A 178 14.28 7.47 -10.88
CA PRO A 178 14.56 7.80 -12.28
C PRO A 178 15.26 9.15 -12.43
N ASP A 179 16.16 9.25 -13.40
CA ASP A 179 16.76 10.52 -13.81
C ASP A 179 15.74 11.39 -14.58
N PRO A 180 15.85 12.73 -14.53
CA PRO A 180 16.91 13.51 -13.87
C PRO A 180 16.61 13.91 -12.42
N THR A 181 15.36 13.74 -11.96
CA THR A 181 14.94 14.23 -10.63
C THR A 181 15.50 13.38 -9.51
N ARG A 182 15.66 12.08 -9.75
CA ARG A 182 16.10 11.05 -8.79
C ARG A 182 15.18 10.95 -7.57
N ASP A 183 13.93 11.36 -7.66
CA ASP A 183 12.95 11.16 -6.57
C ASP A 183 12.56 9.69 -6.46
N LEU A 184 12.22 9.21 -5.25
CA LEU A 184 11.74 7.84 -5.08
C LEU A 184 10.38 7.67 -5.78
N THR A 185 10.25 6.62 -6.57
CA THR A 185 9.00 6.24 -7.23
C THR A 185 8.72 4.76 -6.99
N PHE A 186 7.44 4.42 -6.93
CA PHE A 186 6.95 3.05 -6.78
C PHE A 186 6.22 2.64 -8.06
N THR A 187 6.36 1.38 -8.46
CA THR A 187 5.58 0.79 -9.54
C THR A 187 5.11 -0.58 -9.08
N LEU A 188 3.83 -0.88 -9.28
CA LEU A 188 3.30 -2.21 -8.98
C LEU A 188 3.66 -3.16 -10.12
N ALA A 189 4.13 -4.36 -9.77
CA ALA A 189 4.15 -5.49 -10.69
C ALA A 189 2.82 -6.24 -10.61
N ASP A 190 2.55 -7.06 -11.63
CA ASP A 190 1.37 -7.93 -11.65
C ASP A 190 1.36 -8.87 -10.45
N PRO A 191 0.21 -9.08 -9.80
CA PRO A 191 0.08 -10.00 -8.68
C PRO A 191 0.37 -11.44 -9.13
N ASN A 192 1.02 -12.20 -8.26
CA ASN A 192 1.28 -13.62 -8.45
C ASN A 192 0.49 -14.45 -7.43
N TYR A 193 -0.32 -15.38 -7.91
CA TYR A 193 -1.12 -16.28 -7.09
C TYR A 193 -1.19 -17.67 -7.73
N MET A 194 -1.33 -18.70 -6.91
CA MET A 194 -1.52 -20.08 -7.37
C MET A 194 -2.74 -20.69 -6.68
N LEU A 195 -3.85 -20.76 -7.40
CA LEU A 195 -5.02 -21.55 -7.01
C LEU A 195 -5.10 -22.76 -7.95
N SER A 196 -4.79 -23.96 -7.44
CA SER A 196 -4.76 -25.17 -8.27
C SER A 196 -5.55 -26.35 -7.70
N ASP A 197 -5.94 -26.29 -6.42
CA ASP A 197 -6.38 -27.48 -5.67
C ASP A 197 -7.74 -27.29 -4.99
N LEU A 198 -8.71 -26.74 -5.71
CA LEU A 198 -10.10 -26.72 -5.24
C LEU A 198 -10.73 -28.11 -5.40
N ASN A 199 -11.21 -28.66 -4.29
CA ASN A 199 -11.96 -29.91 -4.24
C ASN A 199 -13.43 -29.62 -3.99
N ILE A 200 -14.24 -29.80 -5.04
CA ILE A 200 -15.68 -29.59 -5.00
C ILE A 200 -16.35 -30.97 -5.11
N ARG A 201 -17.23 -31.29 -4.17
CA ARG A 201 -17.88 -32.60 -4.09
C ARG A 201 -19.23 -32.52 -3.39
N LEU A 202 -20.10 -33.48 -3.67
CA LEU A 202 -21.27 -33.73 -2.83
C LEU A 202 -20.95 -34.67 -1.68
N GLN A 203 -21.43 -34.33 -0.50
CA GLN A 203 -21.38 -35.19 0.69
C GLN A 203 -22.79 -35.61 1.06
N GLY A 204 -23.05 -36.91 0.99
CA GLY A 204 -24.29 -37.49 1.51
C GLY A 204 -24.26 -37.59 3.03
N ASN A 205 -25.33 -37.17 3.71
CA ASN A 205 -25.41 -37.14 5.18
C ASN A 205 -25.81 -38.50 5.81
N GLY A 206 -25.59 -39.61 5.10
CA GLY A 206 -25.85 -40.98 5.61
C GLY A 206 -27.33 -41.39 5.69
N GLY A 207 -28.25 -40.65 5.06
CA GLY A 207 -29.67 -41.01 4.95
C GLY A 207 -29.96 -42.16 3.99
N GLY A 208 -31.14 -42.77 4.08
CA GLY A 208 -31.54 -43.94 3.27
C GLY A 208 -31.62 -43.71 1.75
N LEU A 209 -31.56 -42.44 1.30
CA LEU A 209 -31.52 -42.04 -0.10
C LEU A 209 -30.17 -41.42 -0.50
N SER A 210 -29.09 -41.62 0.26
CA SER A 210 -27.78 -41.02 -0.02
C SER A 210 -27.19 -41.39 -1.38
N PHE A 211 -27.60 -42.54 -1.95
CA PHE A 211 -27.20 -42.93 -3.30
C PHE A 211 -27.72 -41.97 -4.39
N LEU A 212 -28.76 -41.19 -4.11
CA LEU A 212 -29.24 -40.15 -5.02
C LEU A 212 -28.30 -38.93 -5.04
N CYS A 213 -27.47 -38.72 -4.00
CA CYS A 213 -26.44 -37.68 -4.05
C CYS A 213 -25.43 -37.97 -5.17
N ASP A 214 -25.04 -39.24 -5.37
CA ASP A 214 -24.14 -39.64 -6.47
C ASP A 214 -24.79 -39.42 -7.85
N ALA A 215 -26.12 -39.52 -7.93
CA ALA A 215 -26.85 -39.27 -9.18
C ALA A 215 -26.96 -37.76 -9.48
N ILE A 216 -27.12 -36.93 -8.45
CA ILE A 216 -27.10 -35.47 -8.57
C ILE A 216 -25.68 -34.97 -8.89
N ASP A 217 -24.64 -35.62 -8.34
CA ASP A 217 -23.22 -35.35 -8.62
C ASP A 217 -22.93 -35.37 -10.13
N ALA A 218 -23.54 -36.31 -10.86
CA ALA A 218 -23.35 -36.42 -12.31
C ALA A 218 -24.00 -35.28 -13.12
N VAL A 219 -24.89 -34.49 -12.52
CA VAL A 219 -25.68 -33.46 -13.22
C VAL A 219 -25.34 -32.05 -12.75
N ILE A 220 -24.84 -31.89 -11.52
CA ILE A 220 -24.28 -30.62 -11.08
C ILE A 220 -22.99 -30.33 -11.86
N ASN A 221 -22.90 -29.13 -12.41
CA ASN A 221 -21.75 -28.70 -13.18
C ASN A 221 -20.60 -28.27 -12.26
N PHE A 222 -19.91 -29.22 -11.61
CA PHE A 222 -18.72 -28.91 -10.80
C PHE A 222 -17.62 -28.17 -11.55
N PRO A 223 -17.36 -28.46 -12.85
CA PRO A 223 -16.41 -27.67 -13.63
C PRO A 223 -16.78 -26.18 -13.63
N PHE A 224 -18.05 -25.83 -13.81
CA PHE A 224 -18.50 -24.43 -13.74
C PHE A 224 -18.25 -23.80 -12.37
N ILE A 225 -18.54 -24.50 -11.26
CA ILE A 225 -18.29 -23.96 -9.91
C ILE A 225 -16.79 -23.73 -9.71
N GLY A 226 -15.94 -24.66 -10.15
CA GLY A 226 -14.49 -24.51 -10.10
C GLY A 226 -14.01 -23.30 -10.91
N ASP A 227 -14.43 -23.21 -12.16
CA ASP A 227 -14.06 -22.11 -13.06
C ASP A 227 -14.57 -20.76 -12.54
N PHE A 228 -15.80 -20.70 -12.04
CA PHE A 228 -16.37 -19.49 -11.43
C PHE A 228 -15.57 -19.03 -10.21
N LEU A 229 -15.17 -19.95 -9.32
CA LEU A 229 -14.38 -19.61 -8.15
C LEU A 229 -12.98 -19.11 -8.54
N LEU A 230 -12.34 -19.78 -9.50
CA LEU A 230 -11.03 -19.36 -10.00
C LEU A 230 -11.09 -17.99 -10.69
N ASP A 231 -12.12 -17.75 -11.50
CA ASP A 231 -12.35 -16.46 -12.18
C ASP A 231 -12.72 -15.35 -11.19
N THR A 232 -13.57 -15.63 -10.20
CA THR A 232 -13.95 -14.66 -9.17
C THR A 232 -12.76 -14.28 -8.30
N ILE A 233 -11.95 -15.26 -7.87
CA ILE A 233 -10.76 -14.99 -7.07
C ILE A 233 -9.70 -14.27 -7.93
N GLY A 234 -9.51 -14.69 -9.18
CA GLY A 234 -8.61 -14.01 -10.12
C GLY A 234 -9.04 -12.55 -10.35
N GLY A 235 -10.31 -12.32 -10.63
CA GLY A 235 -10.89 -10.98 -10.80
C GLY A 235 -10.83 -10.12 -9.54
N PHE A 236 -10.95 -10.72 -8.34
CA PHE A 236 -10.75 -10.00 -7.09
C PHE A 236 -9.28 -9.58 -6.91
N VAL A 237 -8.35 -10.48 -7.20
CA VAL A 237 -6.91 -10.22 -7.07
C VAL A 237 -6.45 -9.20 -8.10
N GLU A 238 -6.93 -9.30 -9.34
CA GLU A 238 -6.52 -8.42 -10.44
C GLU A 238 -7.24 -7.07 -10.44
N GLY A 239 -8.45 -6.99 -9.90
CA GLY A 239 -9.21 -5.73 -9.81
C GLY A 239 -9.04 -5.06 -8.45
N PRO A 240 -9.90 -5.34 -7.46
CA PRO A 240 -9.91 -4.69 -6.16
C PRO A 240 -8.56 -4.57 -5.47
N ILE A 241 -7.75 -5.63 -5.42
CA ILE A 241 -6.45 -5.55 -4.73
C ILE A 241 -5.47 -4.64 -5.48
N VAL A 242 -5.38 -4.77 -6.81
CA VAL A 242 -4.48 -3.93 -7.61
C VAL A 242 -4.94 -2.48 -7.60
N ASP A 243 -6.24 -2.20 -7.79
CA ASP A 243 -6.83 -0.85 -7.78
C ASP A 243 -6.67 -0.14 -6.44
N LEU A 244 -6.71 -0.90 -5.36
CA LEU A 244 -6.56 -0.40 -4.00
C LEU A 244 -5.11 -0.06 -3.69
N VAL A 245 -4.16 -0.94 -4.04
CA VAL A 245 -2.73 -0.69 -3.82
C VAL A 245 -2.23 0.38 -4.79
N SER A 246 -2.73 0.41 -6.03
CA SER A 246 -2.46 1.50 -6.97
C SER A 246 -3.05 2.81 -6.46
N GLY A 247 -4.29 2.82 -5.97
CA GLY A 247 -4.92 4.00 -5.37
C GLY A 247 -4.14 4.53 -4.16
N PHE A 248 -3.65 3.65 -3.29
CA PHE A 248 -2.75 4.03 -2.19
C PHE A 248 -1.45 4.61 -2.73
N VAL A 249 -0.77 3.93 -3.66
CA VAL A 249 0.49 4.45 -4.24
C VAL A 249 0.26 5.79 -4.92
N GLU A 250 -0.83 5.95 -5.67
CA GLU A 250 -1.24 7.20 -6.29
C GLU A 250 -1.52 8.27 -5.24
N ASP A 251 -2.21 7.98 -4.15
CA ASP A 251 -2.46 8.95 -3.07
C ASP A 251 -1.18 9.49 -2.43
N PHE A 252 -0.14 8.65 -2.32
CA PHE A 252 1.16 9.10 -1.80
C PHE A 252 2.03 9.77 -2.86
N THR A 253 1.93 9.34 -4.11
CA THR A 253 2.82 9.81 -5.19
C THR A 253 2.23 10.95 -6.01
N CYS A 254 0.93 11.21 -5.91
CA CYS A 254 0.23 12.25 -6.67
C CYS A 254 0.06 13.53 -5.90
N ARG A 255 0.27 14.66 -6.58
CA ARG A 255 -0.05 15.96 -6.02
C ARG A 255 -1.56 16.09 -5.86
N SER A 256 -2.01 16.26 -4.61
CA SER A 256 -3.41 16.57 -4.30
C SER A 256 -3.77 18.01 -4.69
N CYS A 257 -5.03 18.25 -5.01
CA CYS A 257 -5.58 19.57 -5.32
C CYS A 257 -7.04 19.66 -4.87
N VAL A 258 -7.49 20.87 -4.58
CA VAL A 258 -8.90 21.21 -4.38
C VAL A 258 -9.48 21.79 -5.66
N ASP A 259 -8.70 22.62 -6.36
CA ASP A 259 -9.06 23.17 -7.65
C ASP A 259 -7.87 23.26 -8.62
N ASP A 260 -8.14 23.69 -9.86
CA ASP A 260 -7.13 23.78 -10.93
C ASP A 260 -5.98 24.75 -10.59
N ALA A 261 -6.15 25.67 -9.63
CA ALA A 261 -5.10 26.62 -9.25
C ALA A 261 -4.00 25.98 -8.40
N ASP A 262 -4.30 24.89 -7.69
CA ASP A 262 -3.33 24.14 -6.88
C ASP A 262 -2.34 23.32 -7.74
N CYS A 263 -2.67 23.15 -9.02
CA CYS A 263 -1.90 22.37 -9.97
C CYS A 263 -0.93 23.24 -10.79
N PRO A 264 0.27 22.73 -11.11
CA PRO A 264 1.24 23.46 -11.92
C PRO A 264 0.65 23.88 -13.27
N VAL A 265 0.49 25.19 -13.45
CA VAL A 265 -0.11 25.76 -14.67
C VAL A 265 0.78 25.56 -15.90
N GLU A 266 2.09 25.40 -15.69
CA GLU A 266 3.07 25.09 -16.74
C GLU A 266 2.85 23.67 -17.26
N GLY A 267 2.06 23.55 -18.32
CA GLY A 267 1.74 22.28 -18.98
C GLY A 267 0.25 22.06 -19.22
N GLY A 268 -0.63 22.83 -18.57
CA GLY A 268 -2.08 22.67 -18.71
C GLY A 268 -2.66 21.55 -17.84
N SER A 269 -2.05 21.29 -16.69
CA SER A 269 -2.55 20.33 -15.72
C SER A 269 -3.86 20.80 -15.07
N ARG A 270 -4.69 19.86 -14.64
CA ARG A 270 -6.03 20.10 -14.07
C ARG A 270 -6.25 19.26 -12.83
N CYS A 271 -7.10 19.75 -11.95
CA CYS A 271 -7.52 19.02 -10.78
C CYS A 271 -8.67 18.07 -11.13
N GLU A 272 -8.38 16.78 -11.21
CA GLU A 272 -9.35 15.74 -11.50
C GLU A 272 -9.36 14.71 -10.36
N GLY A 273 -10.52 14.50 -9.73
CA GLY A 273 -10.62 13.58 -8.60
C GLY A 273 -9.82 13.98 -7.36
N GLY A 274 -9.52 15.28 -7.19
CA GLY A 274 -8.69 15.78 -6.10
C GLY A 274 -7.18 15.60 -6.32
N ARG A 275 -6.75 15.28 -7.55
CA ARG A 275 -5.35 15.10 -7.92
C ARG A 275 -5.01 15.90 -9.18
N CYS A 276 -3.77 16.38 -9.26
CA CYS A 276 -3.28 17.11 -10.43
C CYS A 276 -2.95 16.15 -11.57
N MET A 277 -3.69 16.24 -12.66
CA MET A 277 -3.54 15.40 -13.85
C MET A 277 -3.05 16.24 -15.04
N LEU A 278 -2.09 15.69 -15.78
CA LEU A 278 -1.57 16.22 -17.04
C LEU A 278 -1.68 15.14 -18.12
N GLU A 279 -2.49 15.40 -19.16
CA GLU A 279 -2.72 14.44 -20.26
C GLU A 279 -3.17 13.04 -19.80
N GLY A 280 -3.91 12.96 -18.70
CA GLY A 280 -4.38 11.70 -18.11
C GLY A 280 -3.35 10.98 -17.23
N ALA A 281 -2.15 11.53 -17.06
CA ALA A 281 -1.16 11.07 -16.10
C ALA A 281 -1.12 11.99 -14.89
N CYS A 282 -1.04 11.43 -13.69
CA CYS A 282 -0.88 12.21 -12.48
C CYS A 282 0.48 12.91 -12.44
N ILE A 283 0.50 14.17 -11.97
CA ILE A 283 1.74 14.89 -11.67
C ILE A 283 2.32 14.35 -10.37
N PRO A 284 3.56 13.80 -10.40
CA PRO A 284 4.17 13.27 -9.21
C PRO A 284 4.42 14.38 -8.19
N ALA A 285 3.92 14.20 -6.97
CA ALA A 285 4.35 14.96 -5.83
C ALA A 285 5.68 14.39 -5.32
N PRO A 286 6.68 15.23 -5.03
CA PRO A 286 7.83 14.78 -4.28
C PRO A 286 7.33 14.26 -2.93
N LEU A 287 7.60 12.98 -2.65
CA LEU A 287 7.34 12.33 -1.39
C LEU A 287 8.19 13.03 -0.34
N GLY A 288 7.71 14.05 0.36
CA GLY A 288 8.57 14.80 1.26
C GLY A 288 8.02 16.14 1.70
N ILE A 289 8.91 16.95 2.25
CA ILE A 289 8.61 18.32 2.65
C ILE A 289 9.39 19.28 1.76
N GLU A 290 8.68 20.22 1.17
CA GLU A 290 9.24 21.37 0.48
C GLU A 290 8.48 22.59 0.96
N GLY A 291 9.19 23.66 1.27
CA GLY A 291 8.52 24.86 1.73
C GLY A 291 9.46 26.02 2.00
N GLN A 292 8.86 27.08 2.53
CA GLN A 292 9.58 28.27 2.95
C GLN A 292 9.17 28.67 4.36
N PHE A 293 10.16 29.12 5.13
CA PHE A 293 9.99 29.59 6.49
C PHE A 293 10.42 31.06 6.57
N ASP A 294 9.56 31.93 7.10
CA ASP A 294 9.93 33.33 7.38
C ASP A 294 10.61 33.41 8.75
N LEU A 295 11.94 33.34 8.74
CA LEU A 295 12.77 33.56 9.92
C LEU A 295 12.65 35.00 10.43
N GLY A 296 12.26 35.94 9.58
CA GLY A 296 12.00 37.33 9.93
C GLY A 296 10.86 37.46 10.92
N ASP A 297 9.74 36.82 10.61
CA ASP A 297 8.57 36.76 11.50
C ASP A 297 8.90 36.04 12.82
N LEU A 298 9.61 34.92 12.76
CA LEU A 298 10.01 34.17 13.95
C LEU A 298 10.98 34.96 14.85
N LEU A 299 11.87 35.75 14.24
CA LEU A 299 12.88 36.56 14.94
C LEU A 299 12.43 38.01 15.15
N SER A 300 11.19 38.35 14.84
CA SER A 300 10.64 39.70 14.93
C SER A 300 10.77 40.30 16.33
N GLY A 301 10.73 39.46 17.38
CA GLY A 301 10.94 39.86 18.77
C GLY A 301 12.39 40.26 19.11
N PHE A 302 13.38 39.85 18.30
CA PHE A 302 14.80 40.20 18.47
C PHE A 302 15.26 41.28 17.49
N SER A 303 14.74 41.24 16.26
CA SER A 303 15.09 42.18 15.18
C SER A 303 13.84 42.56 14.39
N PRO A 304 13.10 43.59 14.83
CA PRO A 304 11.93 44.08 14.11
C PRO A 304 12.29 44.51 12.68
N GLY A 305 11.51 44.05 11.69
CA GLY A 305 11.73 44.36 10.28
C GLY A 305 12.84 43.54 9.61
N LEU A 306 13.29 42.45 10.23
CA LEU A 306 14.11 41.45 9.54
C LEU A 306 13.22 40.73 8.52
N GLU A 307 13.56 40.80 7.24
CA GLU A 307 12.98 39.94 6.20
C GLU A 307 13.99 38.84 5.90
N ALA A 308 13.69 37.60 6.29
CA ALA A 308 14.59 36.48 6.09
C ALA A 308 13.80 35.22 5.75
N ARG A 309 13.71 34.90 4.47
CA ARG A 309 13.06 33.67 3.99
C ARG A 309 14.09 32.56 3.82
N LEU A 310 13.79 31.40 4.43
CA LEU A 310 14.55 30.17 4.28
C LEU A 310 13.69 29.16 3.53
N ARG A 311 14.07 28.81 2.30
CA ARG A 311 13.51 27.69 1.57
C ARG A 311 14.19 26.41 2.01
N TYR A 312 13.44 25.32 2.08
CA TYR A 312 13.94 24.01 2.45
C TYR A 312 13.29 22.90 1.61
N LEU A 313 14.03 21.82 1.42
CA LEU A 313 13.60 20.61 0.73
C LEU A 313 14.13 19.40 1.51
N ALA A 314 13.29 18.39 1.68
CA ALA A 314 13.68 17.04 2.08
C ALA A 314 12.71 16.02 1.47
N THR A 315 13.18 15.26 0.48
CA THR A 315 12.41 14.23 -0.25
C THR A 315 13.25 12.95 -0.36
N PRO A 316 12.75 11.74 -0.01
CA PRO A 316 13.29 10.45 -0.46
C PRO A 316 13.61 10.43 -1.96
N GLY A 317 14.82 9.95 -2.26
CA GLY A 317 15.36 9.96 -3.60
C GLY A 317 16.87 9.71 -3.61
N SER A 318 17.55 10.11 -4.67
CA SER A 318 18.95 9.77 -4.98
C SER A 318 19.16 8.29 -5.31
N TYR A 319 18.84 7.39 -4.40
CA TYR A 319 18.95 5.95 -4.62
C TYR A 319 17.95 5.20 -3.75
N VAL A 320 17.65 3.98 -4.19
CA VAL A 320 16.99 2.95 -3.41
C VAL A 320 17.74 1.65 -3.60
N GLU A 321 17.97 0.94 -2.50
CA GLU A 321 18.68 -0.34 -2.51
C GLU A 321 18.02 -1.25 -1.48
N VAL A 322 17.57 -2.40 -1.94
CA VAL A 322 17.15 -3.51 -1.09
C VAL A 322 18.33 -4.46 -0.96
N ALA A 323 18.83 -4.62 0.27
CA ALA A 323 19.97 -5.48 0.56
C ALA A 323 19.91 -6.03 1.99
N GLY A 324 20.25 -7.31 2.14
CA GLY A 324 20.34 -7.97 3.45
C GLY A 324 19.00 -7.99 4.21
N GLY A 325 17.89 -8.17 3.49
CA GLY A 325 16.52 -8.21 4.05
C GLY A 325 16.02 -6.86 4.56
N GLY A 326 16.63 -5.74 4.16
CA GLY A 326 16.19 -4.40 4.50
C GLY A 326 16.17 -3.46 3.29
N LEU A 327 15.55 -2.30 3.48
CA LEU A 327 15.42 -1.24 2.49
C LEU A 327 16.27 -0.04 2.89
N SER A 328 17.12 0.45 1.99
CA SER A 328 17.88 1.69 2.15
C SER A 328 17.44 2.70 1.11
N VAL A 329 17.07 3.89 1.56
CA VAL A 329 16.60 4.99 0.72
C VAL A 329 17.46 6.22 1.01
N GLY A 330 18.01 6.84 -0.03
CA GLY A 330 18.63 8.14 0.08
C GLY A 330 17.58 9.25 0.24
N MET A 331 17.99 10.41 0.72
CA MET A 331 17.15 11.60 0.66
C MET A 331 17.89 12.72 -0.03
N ILE A 332 17.16 13.44 -0.88
CA ILE A 332 17.55 14.71 -1.46
C ILE A 332 17.12 15.78 -0.47
N ALA A 333 18.07 16.59 0.01
CA ALA A 333 17.76 17.68 0.92
C ALA A 333 18.48 18.97 0.52
N GLY A 334 17.94 20.10 0.97
CA GLY A 334 18.53 21.40 0.70
C GLY A 334 17.93 22.48 1.57
N ALA A 335 18.70 23.56 1.74
CA ALA A 335 18.21 24.80 2.31
C ALA A 335 18.84 25.98 1.57
N ASP A 336 18.02 26.97 1.22
CA ASP A 336 18.46 28.17 0.53
C ASP A 336 17.81 29.42 1.13
N SER A 337 18.50 30.55 1.10
CA SER A 337 18.00 31.82 1.61
C SER A 337 18.60 32.96 0.82
N GLU A 338 17.83 34.04 0.62
CA GLU A 338 18.38 35.27 0.06
C GLU A 338 19.48 35.83 0.97
N LYS A 339 20.71 35.85 0.45
CA LYS A 339 21.86 36.32 1.23
C LYS A 339 21.86 37.83 1.31
N ASN A 340 21.94 38.36 2.53
CA ASN A 340 22.18 39.78 2.74
C ASN A 340 23.53 40.19 2.11
N ARG A 341 23.57 41.35 1.43
CA ARG A 341 24.75 41.90 0.76
C ARG A 341 25.96 42.08 1.69
N CYS A 342 25.72 42.19 2.99
CA CYS A 342 26.76 42.33 4.01
C CYS A 342 27.45 41.02 4.40
N VAL A 343 26.94 39.84 3.98
CA VAL A 343 27.53 38.54 4.29
C VAL A 343 28.53 38.14 3.20
N PRO A 344 29.82 37.94 3.53
CA PRO A 344 30.82 37.51 2.56
C PRO A 344 30.44 36.18 1.89
N ARG A 345 30.59 36.10 0.56
CA ARG A 345 30.40 34.84 -0.17
C ARG A 345 31.53 33.86 0.20
N ARG A 346 31.18 32.77 0.87
CA ARG A 346 32.04 31.59 0.91
C ARG A 346 31.74 30.70 -0.30
N PRO A 347 32.77 30.16 -0.97
CA PRO A 347 32.57 29.13 -1.99
C PRO A 347 31.82 27.95 -1.35
N ARG A 348 30.88 27.38 -2.11
CA ARG A 348 30.16 26.18 -1.68
C ARG A 348 31.16 25.04 -1.53
N PRO A 349 31.05 24.19 -0.49
CA PRO A 349 31.74 22.90 -0.48
C PRO A 349 31.43 22.13 -1.76
N ASP A 350 32.41 21.44 -2.32
CA ASP A 350 32.23 20.71 -3.58
C ASP A 350 31.10 19.66 -3.43
N PRO A 351 29.97 19.79 -4.15
CA PRO A 351 28.86 18.85 -4.06
C PRO A 351 29.18 17.48 -4.66
N GLN A 352 30.31 17.32 -5.38
CA GLN A 352 30.73 16.06 -5.99
C GLN A 352 31.33 15.06 -4.97
N ILE A 353 31.58 15.48 -3.73
CA ILE A 353 31.96 14.54 -2.67
C ILE A 353 30.66 13.99 -2.07
N GLU A 354 29.98 13.11 -2.82
CA GLU A 354 28.96 12.24 -2.25
C GLU A 354 29.64 11.53 -1.06
N PRO A 355 29.09 11.62 0.18
CA PRO A 355 29.70 10.93 1.31
C PRO A 355 29.90 9.47 0.90
N PRO A 356 31.11 8.90 1.09
CA PRO A 356 31.41 7.57 0.60
C PRO A 356 30.31 6.63 1.08
N ARG A 357 29.65 5.94 0.14
CA ARG A 357 28.71 4.87 0.44
C ARG A 357 29.46 3.93 1.37
N LEU A 358 29.15 3.99 2.65
CA LEU A 358 29.92 3.27 3.66
C LEU A 358 29.70 1.79 3.37
N GLU A 359 30.69 1.15 2.73
CA GLU A 359 30.73 -0.30 2.51
C GLU A 359 30.58 -1.06 3.84
N SER A 360 30.81 -0.41 4.98
CA SER A 360 30.55 -0.94 6.32
C SER A 360 29.07 -1.15 6.67
N LEU A 361 28.14 -0.83 5.77
CA LEU A 361 26.69 -1.07 5.95
C LEU A 361 26.16 -2.23 5.09
N ARG A 362 27.02 -2.87 4.27
CA ARG A 362 26.82 -4.22 3.74
C ARG A 362 27.09 -5.24 4.86
N GLY A 363 26.24 -5.22 5.89
CA GLY A 363 26.21 -6.25 6.93
C GLY A 363 25.56 -7.51 6.39
#